data_AF-A0A1C3NTC2-F1
#
_entry.id   AF-A0A1C3NTC2-F1
#
_cell.length_a   1.000
_cell.length_b   1.000
_cell.length_c   1.000
_cell.angle_alpha   90.00
_cell.angle_beta   90.00
_cell.angle_gamma   90.00
#
_symmetry.space_group_name_H-M   'P 1'
#
loop_
_entity.id
_entity.type
_entity.pdbx_description
1 polymer ?
#
loop_
_entity_poly.entity_id
_entity_poly.type
_entity_poly.pdbx_seq_one_letter_code
_entity_poly.pdbx_strand_id
1 'polypeptide(L)' 'MGDTVVRVPPVEQAALKCLHLATMALDPTGTARKRWSNKWKSALNAFDVAFDGRLIAGRK' A
#
# COMPACT_ATOMS: atom_id res chain seq x y z
N MET A 1 5.83 -25.53 0.49
CA MET A 1 5.87 -24.95 1.85
C MET A 1 7.25 -24.38 2.07
N GLY A 2 7.40 -23.06 2.17
CA GLY A 2 8.71 -22.40 2.14
C GLY A 2 8.57 -20.94 1.78
N ASP A 3 7.70 -20.27 2.52
CA ASP A 3 7.37 -18.86 2.51
C ASP A 3 8.66 -18.02 2.64
N THR A 4 9.11 -17.49 1.50
CA THR A 4 10.14 -16.46 1.43
C THR A 4 9.59 -15.17 2.05
N VAL A 5 9.57 -15.10 3.38
CA VAL A 5 9.40 -13.84 4.11
C VAL A 5 10.61 -12.98 3.78
N VAL A 6 10.38 -11.94 2.99
CA VAL A 6 11.34 -10.89 2.68
C VAL A 6 11.85 -10.34 4.01
N ARG A 7 13.07 -10.70 4.40
CA ARG A 7 13.66 -10.24 5.66
C ARG A 7 14.09 -8.80 5.50
N VAL A 8 13.18 -7.90 5.83
CA VAL A 8 13.45 -6.46 5.84
C VAL A 8 14.51 -6.16 6.92
N PRO A 9 15.62 -5.49 6.59
CA PRO A 9 16.69 -5.16 7.54
C PRO A 9 16.19 -4.26 8.69
N PRO A 10 16.88 -4.26 9.85
CA PRO A 10 16.39 -3.59 11.07
C PRO A 10 16.09 -2.10 10.91
N VAL A 11 16.85 -1.40 10.06
CA VAL A 11 16.64 0.02 9.75
C VAL A 11 15.35 0.27 8.97
N GLU A 12 15.04 -0.59 8.01
CA GLU A 12 13.81 -0.51 7.23
C GLU A 12 12.60 -0.88 8.09
N GLN A 13 12.75 -1.84 9.02
CA GLN A 13 11.73 -2.13 10.02
C GLN A 13 11.41 -0.93 10.92
N ALA A 14 12.43 -0.18 11.34
CA ALA A 14 12.23 1.04 12.12
C ALA A 14 11.58 2.14 11.29
N ALA A 15 12.02 2.35 10.05
CA ALA A 15 11.42 3.32 9.14
C ALA A 15 9.94 3.02 8.86
N LEU A 16 9.58 1.75 8.65
CA LEU A 16 8.20 1.31 8.46
C LEU A 16 7.33 1.58 9.69
N LYS A 17 7.86 1.32 10.89
CA LYS A 17 7.16 1.64 12.15
C LYS A 17 6.96 3.15 12.30
N CYS A 18 7.99 3.95 12.02
CA CYS A 18 7.87 5.41 12.06
C CYS A 18 6.82 5.93 11.08
N LEU A 19 6.81 5.43 9.84
CA LEU A 19 5.82 5.82 8.84
C LEU A 19 4.39 5.41 9.26
N HIS A 20 4.24 4.20 9.83
CA HIS A 20 2.97 3.73 10.35
C HIS A 20 2.44 4.63 11.47
N LEU A 21 3.28 4.93 12.46
CA LEU A 21 2.90 5.80 13.58
C LEU A 21 2.58 7.22 13.11
N ALA A 22 3.37 7.78 12.18
CA ALA A 22 3.09 9.09 11.59
C ALA A 22 1.74 9.12 10.86
N THR A 23 1.42 8.05 10.13
CA THR A 23 0.14 7.92 9.43
C THR A 23 -1.03 7.82 10.41
N MET A 24 -0.88 7.06 11.51
CA MET A 24 -1.92 6.92 12.53
C MET A 24 -2.12 8.20 13.35
N ALA A 25 -1.04 8.94 13.64
CA ALA A 25 -1.13 10.24 14.30
C ALA A 25 -1.82 11.30 13.43
N LEU A 26 -1.62 11.24 12.10
CA LEU A 26 -2.24 12.15 11.14
C LEU A 26 -3.72 11.86 10.89
N ASP A 27 -4.13 10.59 10.94
CA ASP A 27 -5.51 10.15 10.72
C ASP A 27 -5.97 9.19 11.83
N PRO A 28 -6.16 9.69 13.08
CA PRO A 28 -6.57 8.85 14.20
C PRO A 28 -7.96 8.23 14.01
N THR A 29 -8.79 8.82 13.15
CA THR A 29 -10.16 8.36 12.85
C THR A 29 -10.22 7.39 11.66
N GLY A 30 -9.11 7.16 10.94
CA GLY A 30 -9.06 6.33 9.74
C GLY A 30 -9.93 6.82 8.58
N THR A 31 -10.39 8.08 8.63
CA THR A 31 -11.32 8.66 7.67
C THR A 31 -10.57 9.21 6.46
N ALA A 32 -9.35 9.72 6.66
CA ALA A 32 -8.49 10.16 5.57
C ALA A 32 -8.08 8.99 4.67
N ARG A 33 -7.85 7.78 5.22
CA ARG A 33 -7.63 6.56 4.42
C ARG A 33 -8.79 6.27 3.46
N LYS A 34 -10.05 6.34 3.94
CA LYS A 34 -11.24 6.13 3.09
C LYS A 34 -11.35 7.21 2.01
N ARG A 35 -11.12 8.48 2.37
CA ARG A 35 -11.14 9.60 1.43
C ARG A 35 -10.07 9.47 0.36
N TRP A 36 -8.86 9.08 0.74
CA TRP A 36 -7.75 8.85 -0.18
C TRP A 36 -8.03 7.66 -1.11
N SER A 37 -8.37 6.49 -0.57
CA SER A 37 -8.71 5.32 -1.40
C SER A 37 -9.85 5.62 -2.36
N ASN A 38 -10.89 6.34 -1.93
CA ASN A 38 -12.00 6.73 -2.81
C ASN A 38 -11.58 7.75 -3.88
N LYS A 39 -10.74 8.75 -3.53
CA LYS A 39 -10.19 9.73 -4.47
C LYS A 39 -9.36 9.06 -5.58
N TRP A 40 -8.60 8.04 -5.24
CA TRP A 40 -7.74 7.33 -6.21
C TRP A 40 -8.43 6.14 -6.90
N LYS A 41 -9.58 5.67 -6.39
CA LYS A 41 -10.30 4.51 -6.95
C LYS A 41 -10.63 4.68 -8.44
N SER A 42 -11.08 5.87 -8.86
CA SER A 42 -11.40 6.13 -10.27
C SER A 42 -10.15 6.12 -11.16
N ALA A 43 -9.07 6.76 -10.71
CA ALA A 43 -7.80 6.76 -11.42
C ALA A 43 -7.21 5.34 -11.52
N LEU A 44 -7.28 4.55 -10.46
CA LEU A 44 -6.84 3.16 -10.45
C LEU A 44 -7.70 2.27 -11.37
N ASN A 45 -9.01 2.49 -11.42
CA ASN A 45 -9.90 1.77 -12.33
C ASN A 45 -9.61 2.11 -13.81
N ALA A 46 -9.40 3.40 -14.12
CA ALA A 46 -9.00 3.83 -15.44
C ALA A 46 -7.61 3.30 -15.83
N PHE A 47 -6.71 3.22 -14.86
CA PHE A 47 -5.39 2.61 -15.03
C PHE A 47 -5.50 1.11 -15.30
N ASP A 48 -6.35 0.38 -14.58
CA ASP A 48 -6.57 -1.05 -14.80
C ASP A 48 -7.10 -1.34 -16.21
N VAL A 49 -8.03 -0.52 -16.71
CA VAL A 49 -8.54 -0.59 -18.09
C VAL A 49 -7.48 -0.20 -19.13
N ALA A 50 -6.69 0.85 -18.87
CA ALA A 50 -5.67 1.32 -19.80
C ALA A 50 -4.45 0.39 -19.90
N PHE A 51 -4.19 -0.42 -18.86
CA PHE A 51 -3.08 -1.34 -18.77
C PHE A 51 -3.52 -2.82 -18.75
N ASP A 52 -4.73 -3.11 -19.27
CA ASP A 52 -5.35 -4.43 -19.29
C ASP A 52 -4.35 -5.53 -19.74
N GLY A 53 -4.01 -6.42 -18.81
CA GLY A 53 -3.06 -7.52 -18.99
C GLY A 53 -1.59 -7.28 -18.61
N ARG A 54 -1.16 -6.06 -18.23
CA ARG A 54 0.26 -5.78 -17.85
C ARG A 54 0.51 -5.66 -16.36
N LEU A 55 -0.52 -5.46 -15.53
CA LEU A 55 -0.38 -5.40 -14.06
C LEU A 55 -0.39 -6.79 -13.40
N ILE A 56 0.11 -7.81 -14.10
CA ILE A 56 0.56 -9.06 -13.47
C ILE A 56 1.97 -8.82 -12.90
N ALA A 57 2.10 -7.84 -12.00
CA ALA A 57 3.26 -7.74 -11.14
C ALA A 57 2.97 -8.54 -9.87
N GLY A 58 3.13 -9.86 -9.96
CA GLY A 58 3.36 -10.72 -8.80
C GLY A 58 2.14 -11.09 -7.94
N ARG A 59 0.98 -11.41 -8.52
CA ARG A 59 0.06 -12.35 -7.86
C ARG A 59 0.48 -13.77 -8.22
N LYS A 60 1.35 -14.35 -7.39
CA LYS A 60 1.58 -15.79 -7.31
C LYS A 60 1.14 -16.26 -5.93
#